data_AF-W9NGL6-F1
#
_entry.id   AF-W9NGL6-F1
#
_cell.length_a   1.000
_cell.length_b   1.000
_cell.length_c   1.000
_cell.angle_alpha   90.00
_cell.angle_beta   90.00
_cell.angle_gamma   90.00
#
_symmetry.space_group_name_H-M   'P 1'
#
loop_
_entity.id
_entity.type
_entity.pdbx_description
1 polymer ?
#
loop_
_entity_poly.entity_id
_entity_poly.type
_entity_poly.pdbx_seq_one_letter_code
_entity_poly.pdbx_strand_id
1 'polypeptide(L)'
;MAPLFGKTNKSESADTADEQKRIISYLKGKQAEIRLLNNKEAEIVIPTETSNEVFVADPCLDLIDRLNWIHQITEAWRSAGCELCFIIKGQPEPNHGLHSCEQWSTSKHAKRILHWLTTLDIPRYYDVWGACSMCGHGWLVCDEMGQGESARREARSQGSNSRKSNLVKEYDAKHDHDGYCMNKPVVRRIIAALCAYDDQILGKILTKMALDHEGIDLTSESQARLWLEQRIRSQDDYWISRLIYVLDQLILAYDFRRSRKQSLARQDQIIDLKR
;
A
#
# COMPACT_ATOMS: atom_id res chain seq x y z
N MET A 1 18.54 -9.11 -12.62
CA MET A 1 18.27 -8.54 -11.28
C MET A 1 17.34 -9.47 -10.53
N ALA A 2 17.41 -9.52 -9.20
CA ALA A 2 16.46 -10.31 -8.40
C ALA A 2 15.07 -9.62 -8.41
N PRO A 3 13.95 -10.35 -8.42
CA PRO A 3 12.60 -9.78 -8.40
C PRO A 3 12.40 -8.82 -7.22
N LEU A 4 11.58 -7.77 -7.39
CA LEU A 4 11.33 -6.76 -6.36
C LEU A 4 10.53 -7.34 -5.19
N PHE A 5 9.45 -8.04 -5.49
CA PHE A 5 8.55 -8.65 -4.50
C PHE A 5 8.82 -10.14 -4.29
N GLY A 6 9.92 -10.67 -4.80
CA GLY A 6 10.21 -12.10 -4.76
C GLY A 6 9.39 -12.92 -5.75
N LYS A 7 9.81 -14.18 -5.92
CA LYS A 7 9.16 -15.18 -6.78
C LYS A 7 8.81 -16.39 -5.93
N THR A 8 7.61 -16.95 -6.11
CA THR A 8 7.27 -18.25 -5.55
C THR A 8 8.14 -19.33 -6.21
N ASN A 9 9.07 -19.89 -5.46
CA ASN A 9 9.99 -20.91 -5.97
C ASN A 9 9.38 -22.31 -5.81
N LYS A 10 9.67 -23.21 -6.75
CA LYS A 10 9.28 -24.63 -6.64
C LYS A 10 10.07 -25.38 -5.54
N SER A 11 11.16 -24.81 -5.04
CA SER A 11 12.06 -25.41 -4.06
C SER A 11 11.94 -24.79 -2.66
N GLU A 12 10.83 -24.14 -2.34
CA GLU A 12 10.60 -23.67 -0.97
C GLU A 12 10.42 -24.85 -0.01
N SER A 13 10.82 -24.68 1.25
CA SER A 13 10.58 -25.69 2.27
C SER A 13 9.07 -25.95 2.41
N ALA A 14 8.71 -27.17 2.81
CA ALA A 14 7.31 -27.54 3.03
C ALA A 14 6.62 -26.59 4.02
N ASP A 15 7.33 -26.16 5.06
CA ASP A 15 6.82 -25.26 6.09
C ASP A 15 6.53 -23.85 5.54
N THR A 16 7.43 -23.29 4.73
CA THR A 16 7.22 -21.97 4.11
C THR A 16 6.06 -22.03 3.11
N ALA A 17 5.96 -23.11 2.33
CA ALA A 17 4.86 -23.28 1.38
C ALA A 17 3.50 -23.45 2.09
N ASP A 18 3.44 -24.17 3.21
CA ASP A 18 2.24 -24.26 4.05
C ASP A 18 1.89 -22.90 4.69
N GLU A 19 2.87 -22.16 5.20
CA GLU A 19 2.65 -20.82 5.75
C GLU A 19 2.06 -19.87 4.70
N GLN A 20 2.63 -19.82 3.49
CA GLN A 20 2.12 -19.00 2.39
C GLN A 20 0.69 -19.40 2.01
N LYS A 21 0.38 -20.70 1.89
CA LYS A 21 -0.98 -21.19 1.58
C LYS A 21 -1.99 -20.74 2.62
N ARG A 22 -1.63 -20.78 3.92
CA ARG A 22 -2.52 -20.34 5.01
C ARG A 22 -2.76 -18.84 4.98
N ILE A 23 -1.72 -18.04 4.73
CA ILE A 23 -1.87 -16.58 4.62
C ILE A 23 -2.75 -16.24 3.40
N ILE A 24 -2.52 -16.86 2.24
CA ILE A 24 -3.35 -16.65 1.05
C ILE A 24 -4.80 -17.04 1.33
N SER A 25 -5.05 -18.18 1.98
CA SER A 25 -6.41 -18.60 2.34
C SER A 25 -7.08 -17.61 3.30
N TYR A 26 -6.34 -17.07 4.26
CA TYR A 26 -6.84 -16.04 5.18
C TYR A 26 -7.20 -14.76 4.42
N LEU A 27 -6.31 -14.28 3.55
CA LEU A 27 -6.54 -13.07 2.76
C LEU A 27 -7.71 -13.22 1.81
N LYS A 28 -7.89 -14.38 1.16
CA LYS A 28 -9.07 -14.65 0.32
C LYS A 28 -10.39 -14.50 1.07
N GLY A 29 -10.42 -14.84 2.36
CA GLY A 29 -11.59 -14.61 3.22
C GLY A 29 -11.77 -13.17 3.72
N LYS A 30 -10.85 -12.26 3.36
CA LYS A 30 -10.80 -10.85 3.81
C LYS A 30 -10.67 -9.83 2.67
N GLN A 31 -10.56 -10.27 1.43
CA GLN A 31 -10.46 -9.38 0.27
C GLN A 31 -11.78 -8.61 0.08
N ALA A 32 -11.68 -7.30 -0.16
CA ALA A 32 -12.81 -6.56 -0.70
C ALA A 32 -12.98 -6.93 -2.19
N GLU A 33 -14.20 -7.02 -2.68
CA GLU A 33 -14.41 -7.22 -4.11
C GLU A 33 -13.86 -6.01 -4.87
N ILE A 34 -12.92 -6.26 -5.78
CA ILE A 34 -12.43 -5.27 -6.72
C ILE A 34 -13.23 -5.45 -7.99
N ARG A 35 -14.02 -4.44 -8.37
CA ARG A 35 -14.73 -4.46 -9.64
C ARG A 35 -13.71 -4.28 -10.77
N LEU A 36 -13.63 -5.24 -11.68
CA LEU A 36 -12.85 -5.08 -12.90
C LEU A 36 -13.31 -3.85 -13.68
N LEU A 37 -12.34 -3.15 -14.27
CA LEU A 37 -12.61 -1.98 -15.09
C LEU A 37 -13.02 -2.46 -16.48
N ASN A 38 -14.12 -1.90 -17.01
CA ASN A 38 -14.44 -2.13 -18.42
C ASN A 38 -13.46 -1.37 -19.33
N ASN A 39 -13.43 -1.68 -20.63
CA ASN A 39 -12.46 -1.08 -21.57
C ASN A 39 -12.44 0.45 -21.54
N LYS A 40 -13.60 1.11 -21.38
CA LYS A 40 -13.68 2.58 -21.31
C LYS A 40 -13.10 3.15 -20.01
N GLU A 41 -13.29 2.44 -18.90
CA GLU A 41 -12.74 2.83 -17.59
C GLU A 41 -11.25 2.49 -17.49
N ALA A 42 -10.84 1.39 -18.13
CA ALA A 42 -9.45 1.03 -18.29
C ALA A 42 -8.72 2.09 -19.12
N GLU A 43 -9.30 2.60 -20.22
CA GLU A 43 -8.72 3.71 -21.00
C GLU A 43 -8.52 5.01 -20.19
N ILE A 44 -9.34 5.25 -19.16
CA ILE A 44 -9.23 6.40 -18.25
C ILE A 44 -8.14 6.19 -17.19
N VAL A 45 -7.84 4.93 -16.85
CA VAL A 45 -7.00 4.54 -15.69
C VAL A 45 -5.69 3.85 -16.10
N ILE A 46 -5.55 3.38 -17.34
CA ILE A 46 -4.44 2.57 -17.89
C ILE A 46 -4.33 2.76 -19.43
N PRO A 47 -3.14 2.98 -20.01
CA PRO A 47 -2.89 2.71 -21.42
C PRO A 47 -2.84 1.18 -21.65
N THR A 48 -3.85 0.66 -22.35
CA THR A 48 -3.97 -0.68 -23.01
C THR A 48 -4.26 -1.96 -22.19
N GLU A 49 -5.47 -2.47 -22.51
CA GLU A 49 -6.02 -3.84 -22.71
C GLU A 49 -5.99 -4.99 -21.67
N THR A 50 -7.18 -5.62 -21.59
CA THR A 50 -7.58 -6.96 -21.10
C THR A 50 -7.89 -7.08 -19.59
N SER A 51 -8.93 -7.77 -19.10
CA SER A 51 -9.97 -8.65 -19.66
C SER A 51 -11.25 -8.60 -18.78
N ASN A 52 -12.38 -9.13 -19.27
CA ASN A 52 -13.71 -9.06 -18.64
C ASN A 52 -14.12 -10.38 -17.97
N GLU A 53 -13.96 -10.55 -16.65
CA GLU A 53 -14.78 -11.52 -15.87
C GLU A 53 -15.05 -11.03 -14.44
N VAL A 54 -16.33 -10.86 -14.10
CA VAL A 54 -16.80 -10.38 -12.79
C VAL A 54 -16.80 -11.53 -11.77
N PHE A 55 -16.13 -11.34 -10.64
CA PHE A 55 -16.17 -12.26 -9.49
C PHE A 55 -16.93 -11.61 -8.33
N VAL A 56 -17.77 -12.40 -7.64
CA VAL A 56 -18.59 -11.99 -6.50
C VAL A 56 -18.24 -12.87 -5.29
N ALA A 57 -17.85 -12.26 -4.17
CA ALA A 57 -17.83 -12.83 -2.83
C ALA A 57 -17.94 -11.76 -1.70
N ASP A 58 -18.87 -12.04 -0.79
CA ASP A 58 -19.34 -11.39 0.46
C ASP A 58 -18.35 -10.47 1.26
N PRO A 59 -18.76 -9.24 1.67
CA PRO A 59 -17.88 -8.30 2.36
C PRO A 59 -17.84 -8.56 3.87
N CYS A 60 -16.66 -8.91 4.38
CA CYS A 60 -16.38 -8.78 5.80
C CYS A 60 -15.69 -7.41 6.05
N LEU A 61 -16.49 -6.44 6.53
CA LEU A 61 -16.19 -5.04 6.92
C LEU A 61 -16.51 -3.97 5.86
N ASP A 62 -17.20 -2.91 6.29
CA ASP A 62 -17.52 -1.69 5.51
C ASP A 62 -16.23 -1.02 5.01
N LEU A 63 -16.23 -0.50 3.78
CA LEU A 63 -15.06 0.11 3.15
C LEU A 63 -14.51 1.28 3.98
N ILE A 64 -15.40 2.04 4.62
CA ILE A 64 -15.05 3.17 5.48
C ILE A 64 -14.29 2.68 6.72
N ASP A 65 -14.79 1.63 7.39
CA ASP A 65 -14.13 1.04 8.55
C ASP A 65 -12.73 0.50 8.19
N ARG A 66 -12.60 -0.12 7.02
CA ARG A 66 -11.32 -0.62 6.53
C ARG A 66 -10.33 0.50 6.22
N LEU A 67 -10.77 1.57 5.56
CA LEU A 67 -9.93 2.74 5.29
C LEU A 67 -9.52 3.45 6.59
N ASN A 68 -10.43 3.56 7.55
CA ASN A 68 -10.14 4.11 8.89
C ASN A 68 -9.10 3.25 9.63
N TRP A 69 -9.20 1.93 9.54
CA TRP A 69 -8.22 1.02 10.13
C TRP A 69 -6.85 1.16 9.48
N ILE A 70 -6.77 1.19 8.14
CA ILE A 70 -5.52 1.44 7.39
C ILE A 70 -4.91 2.78 7.81
N HIS A 71 -5.74 3.81 8.00
CA HIS A 71 -5.28 5.11 8.48
C HIS A 71 -4.61 5.00 9.86
N GLN A 72 -5.29 4.41 10.84
CA GLN A 72 -4.77 4.25 12.20
C GLN A 72 -3.43 3.50 12.20
N ILE A 73 -3.32 2.45 11.38
CA ILE A 73 -2.06 1.71 11.26
C ILE A 73 -0.98 2.55 10.58
N THR A 74 -1.31 3.26 9.52
CA THR A 74 -0.33 4.11 8.81
C THR A 74 0.24 5.19 9.73
N GLU A 75 -0.58 5.82 10.57
CA GLU A 75 -0.11 6.79 11.56
C GLU A 75 0.73 6.13 12.66
N ALA A 76 0.31 4.96 13.18
CA ALA A 76 1.11 4.23 14.17
C ALA A 76 2.50 3.87 13.64
N TRP A 77 2.59 3.44 12.37
CA TRP A 77 3.85 3.10 11.72
C TRP A 77 4.69 4.34 11.38
N ARG A 78 4.05 5.46 11.02
CA ARG A 78 4.72 6.75 10.85
C ARG A 78 5.44 7.18 12.12
N SER A 79 4.79 7.02 13.28
CA SER A 79 5.39 7.31 14.59
C SER A 79 6.46 6.30 15.01
N ALA A 80 6.49 5.11 14.39
CA ALA A 80 7.48 4.08 14.73
C ALA A 80 8.89 4.37 14.19
N GLY A 81 9.07 5.34 13.29
CA GLY A 81 10.36 5.65 12.68
C GLY A 81 10.72 4.67 11.55
N CYS A 82 11.67 3.77 11.80
CA CYS A 82 12.09 2.80 10.79
C CYS A 82 11.12 1.61 10.73
N GLU A 83 10.33 1.53 9.66
CA GLU A 83 9.30 0.50 9.47
C GLU A 83 9.88 -0.93 9.45
N LEU A 84 11.08 -1.12 8.89
CA LEU A 84 11.74 -2.43 8.87
C LEU A 84 12.19 -2.86 10.28
N CYS A 85 12.77 -1.94 11.06
CA CYS A 85 13.14 -2.23 12.44
C CYS A 85 11.91 -2.48 13.30
N PHE A 86 10.83 -1.71 13.10
CA PHE A 86 9.56 -1.91 13.79
C PHE A 86 8.98 -3.32 13.55
N ILE A 87 8.98 -3.79 12.30
CA ILE A 87 8.56 -5.16 11.96
C ILE A 87 9.42 -6.21 12.66
N ILE A 88 10.75 -6.06 12.62
CA ILE A 88 11.68 -7.10 13.10
C ILE A 88 11.74 -7.14 14.64
N LYS A 89 11.81 -5.98 15.29
CA LYS A 89 11.94 -5.86 16.76
C LYS A 89 10.58 -5.86 17.47
N GLY A 90 9.51 -5.49 16.78
CA GLY A 90 8.18 -5.32 17.35
C GLY A 90 8.02 -4.09 18.24
N GLN A 91 9.00 -3.16 18.23
CA GLN A 91 9.02 -1.94 19.03
C GLN A 91 9.39 -0.72 18.16
N PRO A 92 8.89 0.50 18.49
CA PRO A 92 9.23 1.73 17.77
C PRO A 92 10.73 2.03 17.78
N GLU A 93 11.23 2.53 16.65
CA GLU A 93 12.63 2.88 16.40
C GLU A 93 12.72 4.26 15.72
N PRO A 94 12.38 5.35 16.44
CA PRO A 94 12.21 6.70 15.88
C PRO A 94 13.51 7.37 15.44
N ASN A 95 14.66 6.84 15.85
CA ASN A 95 15.97 7.49 15.67
C ASN A 95 16.47 7.49 14.23
N HIS A 96 15.85 6.72 13.33
CA HIS A 96 16.19 6.69 11.91
C HIS A 96 14.98 6.26 11.07
N GLY A 97 15.03 6.52 9.76
CA GLY A 97 14.02 6.04 8.81
C GLY A 97 14.51 4.86 7.99
N LEU A 98 13.60 4.22 7.25
CA LEU A 98 13.94 3.10 6.38
C LEU A 98 15.04 3.41 5.35
N HIS A 99 15.09 4.65 4.86
CA HIS A 99 16.04 5.11 3.84
C HIS A 99 17.51 5.04 4.31
N SER A 100 17.77 5.16 5.62
CA SER A 100 19.10 5.13 6.23
C SER A 100 19.34 3.87 7.07
N CYS A 101 18.42 2.90 7.04
CA CYS A 101 18.56 1.67 7.80
C CYS A 101 19.66 0.78 7.21
N GLU A 102 20.61 0.37 8.06
CA GLU A 102 21.66 -0.62 7.76
C GLU A 102 21.68 -1.77 8.78
N GLN A 103 20.69 -1.84 9.67
CA GLN A 103 20.70 -2.78 10.81
C GLN A 103 20.49 -4.24 10.41
N TRP A 104 19.93 -4.51 9.23
CA TRP A 104 19.49 -5.85 8.83
C TRP A 104 20.03 -6.24 7.46
N SER A 105 20.22 -7.54 7.25
CA SER A 105 20.59 -8.09 5.94
C SER A 105 19.56 -7.74 4.85
N THR A 106 18.29 -7.58 5.23
CA THR A 106 17.19 -7.20 4.34
C THR A 106 17.09 -5.70 4.08
N SER A 107 17.84 -4.85 4.80
CA SER A 107 17.79 -3.39 4.66
C SER A 107 18.11 -2.92 3.24
N LYS A 108 19.11 -3.52 2.60
CA LYS A 108 19.46 -3.21 1.20
C LYS A 108 18.30 -3.48 0.25
N HIS A 109 17.57 -4.57 0.47
CA HIS A 109 16.43 -4.95 -0.37
C HIS A 109 15.22 -4.06 -0.12
N ALA A 110 14.91 -3.74 1.14
CA ALA A 110 13.85 -2.80 1.50
C ALA A 110 14.08 -1.42 0.86
N LYS A 111 15.30 -0.88 0.95
CA LYS A 111 15.67 0.37 0.29
C LYS A 111 15.51 0.32 -1.22
N ARG A 112 15.82 -0.82 -1.85
CA ARG A 112 15.64 -1.02 -3.29
C ARG A 112 14.16 -0.99 -3.69
N ILE A 113 13.29 -1.69 -2.94
CA ILE A 113 11.83 -1.65 -3.17
C ILE A 113 11.32 -0.23 -2.95
N LEU A 114 11.73 0.44 -1.86
CA LEU A 114 11.33 1.82 -1.58
C LEU A 114 11.71 2.77 -2.72
N HIS A 115 12.97 2.71 -3.17
CA HIS A 115 13.43 3.53 -4.29
C HIS A 115 12.59 3.29 -5.54
N TRP A 116 12.34 2.02 -5.89
CA TRP A 116 11.48 1.69 -7.02
C TRP A 116 10.05 2.23 -6.87
N LEU A 117 9.43 2.08 -5.70
CA LEU A 117 8.09 2.62 -5.42
C LEU A 117 8.02 4.15 -5.54
N THR A 118 9.13 4.87 -5.26
CA THR A 118 9.19 6.33 -5.47
C THR A 118 9.27 6.75 -6.93
N THR A 119 9.57 5.81 -7.84
CA THR A 119 9.59 6.07 -9.29
C THR A 119 8.26 5.79 -9.99
N LEU A 120 7.24 5.32 -9.26
CA LEU A 120 5.90 5.09 -9.84
C LEU A 120 5.26 6.42 -10.22
N ASP A 121 4.69 6.50 -11.41
CA ASP A 121 3.99 7.68 -11.92
C ASP A 121 2.57 7.80 -11.36
N ILE A 122 2.51 7.93 -10.03
CA ILE A 122 1.25 8.17 -9.33
C ILE A 122 1.07 9.69 -9.25
N PRO A 123 0.00 10.26 -9.83
CA PRO A 123 -0.18 11.70 -9.89
C PRO A 123 -0.30 12.29 -8.48
N ARG A 124 -0.09 13.60 -8.34
CA ARG A 124 -0.24 14.31 -7.05
C ARG A 124 -1.69 14.25 -6.55
N TYR A 125 -2.61 14.65 -7.41
CA TYR A 125 -4.06 14.61 -7.26
C TYR A 125 -4.68 14.18 -8.60
N TYR A 126 -5.92 13.71 -8.60
CA TYR A 126 -6.63 13.33 -9.83
C TYR A 126 -7.40 14.54 -10.40
N ASP A 127 -8.72 14.49 -10.39
CA ASP A 127 -9.58 15.33 -11.23
C ASP A 127 -9.59 16.80 -10.84
N VAL A 128 -9.37 17.11 -9.57
CA VAL A 128 -9.45 18.48 -9.03
C VAL A 128 -8.41 18.72 -7.95
N TRP A 129 -8.03 19.99 -7.75
CA TRP A 129 -7.23 20.40 -6.60
C TRP A 129 -7.85 19.92 -5.30
N GLY A 130 -7.01 19.32 -4.46
CA GLY A 130 -7.44 18.71 -3.20
C GLY A 130 -7.99 17.30 -3.34
N ALA A 131 -8.14 16.73 -4.54
CA ALA A 131 -8.43 15.31 -4.73
C ALA A 131 -7.14 14.48 -4.70
N CYS A 132 -6.46 14.47 -3.54
CA CYS A 132 -5.21 13.74 -3.34
C CYS A 132 -5.31 12.31 -3.88
N SER A 133 -4.36 11.89 -4.71
CA SER A 133 -4.46 10.61 -5.43
C SER A 133 -4.39 9.36 -4.53
N MET A 134 -3.96 9.56 -3.29
CA MET A 134 -3.89 8.52 -2.28
C MET A 134 -4.94 8.68 -1.18
N CYS A 135 -5.36 9.91 -0.85
CA CYS A 135 -6.25 10.16 0.31
C CYS A 135 -7.67 10.62 -0.06
N GLY A 136 -7.90 11.08 -1.29
CA GLY A 136 -9.12 11.76 -1.72
C GLY A 136 -10.38 10.91 -1.78
N HIS A 137 -10.29 9.61 -1.53
CA HIS A 137 -11.40 8.64 -1.54
C HIS A 137 -11.94 8.35 -0.13
N GLY A 138 -12.04 9.38 0.71
CA GLY A 138 -12.55 9.24 2.08
C GLY A 138 -11.60 8.56 3.06
N TRP A 139 -10.28 8.52 2.76
CA TRP A 139 -9.30 7.90 3.65
C TRP A 139 -8.94 8.80 4.84
N LEU A 140 -8.46 10.02 4.57
CA LEU A 140 -8.16 11.04 5.57
C LEU A 140 -7.91 12.37 4.88
N VAL A 141 -8.34 13.47 5.49
CA VAL A 141 -7.91 14.81 5.05
C VAL A 141 -6.41 14.96 5.30
N CYS A 142 -5.62 14.91 4.23
CA CYS A 142 -4.19 15.25 4.27
C CYS A 142 -3.97 16.71 3.85
N ASP A 143 -2.76 17.24 4.09
CA ASP A 143 -2.44 18.63 3.75
C ASP A 143 -2.61 18.91 2.25
N GLU A 144 -2.44 17.92 1.37
CA GLU A 144 -2.72 18.08 -0.06
C GLU A 144 -4.20 18.40 -0.32
N MET A 145 -5.10 17.77 0.44
CA MET A 145 -6.54 18.01 0.35
C MET A 145 -6.89 19.39 0.91
N GLY A 146 -6.35 19.74 2.08
CA GLY A 146 -6.61 21.03 2.74
C GLY A 146 -6.08 22.22 1.94
N GLN A 147 -4.84 22.12 1.45
CA GLN A 147 -4.22 23.17 0.64
C GLN A 147 -4.88 23.29 -0.73
N GLY A 148 -5.21 22.16 -1.37
CA GLY A 148 -5.91 22.17 -2.65
C GLY A 148 -7.32 22.75 -2.55
N GLU A 149 -8.06 22.44 -1.50
CA GLU A 149 -9.38 23.04 -1.26
C GLU A 149 -9.28 24.54 -0.99
N SER A 150 -8.27 24.97 -0.22
CA SER A 150 -8.02 26.40 0.05
C SER A 150 -7.68 27.16 -1.23
N ALA A 151 -6.76 26.64 -2.05
CA ALA A 151 -6.42 27.20 -3.34
C ALA A 151 -7.64 27.24 -4.29
N ARG A 152 -8.46 26.19 -4.29
CA ARG A 152 -9.69 26.10 -5.11
C ARG A 152 -10.73 27.14 -4.69
N ARG A 153 -10.93 27.36 -3.39
CA ARG A 153 -11.83 28.40 -2.86
C ARG A 153 -11.35 29.79 -3.22
N GLU A 154 -10.05 30.04 -3.07
CA GLU A 154 -9.45 31.33 -3.41
C GLU A 154 -9.53 31.62 -4.92
N ALA A 155 -9.32 30.62 -5.78
CA ALA A 155 -9.47 30.77 -7.22
C ALA A 155 -10.90 31.18 -7.64
N ARG A 156 -11.91 30.75 -6.87
CA ARG A 156 -13.34 31.06 -7.09
C ARG A 156 -13.80 32.34 -6.40
N SER A 157 -13.02 32.89 -5.47
CA SER A 157 -13.40 34.10 -4.75
C SER A 157 -13.35 35.33 -5.68
N GLN A 158 -14.24 36.30 -5.43
CA GLN A 158 -14.26 37.61 -6.11
C GLN A 158 -13.29 38.63 -5.46
N GLY A 159 -12.38 38.17 -4.60
CA GLY A 159 -11.43 39.02 -3.87
C GLY A 159 -10.28 39.55 -4.74
N SER A 160 -9.45 40.42 -4.15
CA SER A 160 -8.37 41.14 -4.84
C SER A 160 -7.36 40.21 -5.57
N ASN A 161 -7.01 40.59 -6.80
CA ASN A 161 -6.21 39.76 -7.73
C ASN A 161 -4.80 39.37 -7.23
N SER A 162 -4.18 40.13 -6.32
CA SER A 162 -2.79 39.89 -5.92
C SER A 162 -2.64 38.74 -4.92
N ARG A 163 -3.52 38.68 -3.90
CA ARG A 163 -3.52 37.60 -2.88
C ARG A 163 -3.99 36.27 -3.48
N LYS A 164 -4.97 36.34 -4.39
CA LYS A 164 -5.45 35.24 -5.23
C LYS A 164 -4.33 34.59 -6.05
N SER A 165 -3.48 35.40 -6.66
CA SER A 165 -2.35 34.93 -7.46
C SER A 165 -1.33 34.15 -6.63
N ASN A 166 -1.02 34.61 -5.41
CA ASN A 166 0.09 34.05 -4.65
C ASN A 166 -0.21 32.66 -4.08
N LEU A 167 -1.39 32.44 -3.49
CA LEU A 167 -1.75 31.13 -2.95
C LEU A 167 -1.87 30.05 -4.04
N VAL A 168 -2.44 30.40 -5.20
CA VAL A 168 -2.52 29.49 -6.35
C VAL A 168 -1.12 29.18 -6.89
N LYS A 169 -0.28 30.21 -7.06
CA LYS A 169 1.11 30.02 -7.50
C LYS A 169 1.93 29.17 -6.53
N GLU A 170 1.78 29.39 -5.23
CA GLU A 170 2.47 28.61 -4.20
C GLU A 170 2.04 27.13 -4.23
N TYR A 171 0.75 26.87 -4.40
CA TYR A 171 0.23 25.51 -4.53
C TYR A 171 0.71 24.81 -5.81
N ASP A 172 0.71 25.51 -6.95
CA ASP A 172 1.12 24.98 -8.25
C ASP A 172 2.64 24.84 -8.39
N ALA A 173 3.43 25.66 -7.69
CA ALA A 173 4.89 25.58 -7.67
C ALA A 173 5.42 24.25 -7.09
N LYS A 174 4.56 23.48 -6.40
CA LYS A 174 4.92 22.17 -5.88
C LYS A 174 4.75 21.10 -6.96
N HIS A 175 5.86 20.77 -7.62
CA HIS A 175 5.92 19.82 -8.74
C HIS A 175 6.21 18.37 -8.35
N ASP A 176 6.56 18.12 -7.09
CA ASP A 176 6.75 16.76 -6.58
C ASP A 176 5.43 15.97 -6.60
N HIS A 177 5.50 14.68 -7.00
CA HIS A 177 4.37 13.76 -7.06
C HIS A 177 3.71 13.52 -5.68
N ASP A 178 4.44 13.71 -4.58
CA ASP A 178 3.89 13.59 -3.24
C ASP A 178 3.12 14.85 -2.81
N GLY A 179 3.47 16.02 -3.35
CA GLY A 179 2.81 17.27 -3.04
C GLY A 179 2.89 17.55 -1.53
N TYR A 180 1.78 17.92 -0.92
CA TYR A 180 1.69 18.07 0.54
C TYR A 180 1.24 16.78 1.25
N CYS A 181 1.09 15.66 0.53
CA CYS A 181 0.59 14.43 1.12
C CYS A 181 1.71 13.61 1.79
N MET A 182 1.88 13.77 3.11
CA MET A 182 2.85 13.00 3.89
C MET A 182 2.51 11.50 4.03
N ASN A 183 1.29 11.08 3.69
CA ASN A 183 0.90 9.67 3.75
C ASN A 183 1.54 8.85 2.62
N LYS A 184 1.72 9.42 1.42
CA LYS A 184 2.34 8.74 0.27
C LYS A 184 3.71 8.15 0.57
N PRO A 185 4.67 8.93 1.09
CA PRO A 185 5.97 8.37 1.42
C PRO A 185 5.89 7.36 2.58
N VAL A 186 4.97 7.51 3.53
CA VAL A 186 4.79 6.52 4.62
C VAL A 186 4.30 5.19 4.07
N VAL A 187 3.24 5.20 3.25
CA VAL A 187 2.69 4.00 2.60
C VAL A 187 3.78 3.24 1.82
N ARG A 188 4.57 3.94 1.00
CA ARG A 188 5.66 3.31 0.24
C ARG A 188 6.71 2.66 1.16
N ARG A 189 7.05 3.29 2.30
CA ARG A 189 8.01 2.72 3.26
C ARG A 189 7.45 1.48 3.96
N ILE A 190 6.18 1.50 4.38
CA ILE A 190 5.53 0.34 4.98
C ILE A 190 5.53 -0.84 4.01
N ILE A 191 5.08 -0.63 2.76
CA ILE A 191 5.07 -1.66 1.71
C ILE A 191 6.49 -2.21 1.49
N ALA A 192 7.49 -1.33 1.34
CA ALA A 192 8.87 -1.75 1.12
C ALA A 192 9.43 -2.60 2.27
N ALA A 193 9.13 -2.22 3.51
CA ALA A 193 9.56 -2.96 4.70
C ALA A 193 8.87 -4.33 4.80
N LEU A 194 7.54 -4.38 4.61
CA LEU A 194 6.76 -5.62 4.63
C LEU A 194 7.19 -6.60 3.52
N CYS A 195 7.41 -6.10 2.31
CA CYS A 195 7.81 -6.93 1.17
C CYS A 195 9.25 -7.43 1.27
N ALA A 196 10.15 -6.73 1.98
CA ALA A 196 11.53 -7.17 2.19
C ALA A 196 11.69 -8.09 3.41
N TYR A 197 10.72 -8.10 4.33
CA TYR A 197 10.77 -8.85 5.56
C TYR A 197 10.76 -10.37 5.32
N ASP A 198 11.59 -11.08 6.09
CA ASP A 198 11.60 -12.54 6.25
C ASP A 198 11.57 -13.32 4.93
N ASP A 199 12.68 -13.22 4.19
CA ASP A 199 12.84 -13.78 2.85
C ASP A 199 11.73 -13.39 1.86
N GLN A 200 11.23 -12.16 2.01
CA GLN A 200 10.18 -11.58 1.17
C GLN A 200 8.88 -12.39 1.16
N ILE A 201 8.58 -13.14 2.24
CA ILE A 201 7.40 -14.03 2.26
C ILE A 201 6.09 -13.29 1.90
N LEU A 202 5.90 -12.07 2.41
CA LEU A 202 4.73 -11.25 2.11
C LEU A 202 4.75 -10.71 0.67
N GLY A 203 5.94 -10.36 0.16
CA GLY A 203 6.10 -10.00 -1.25
C GLY A 203 5.75 -11.16 -2.17
N LYS A 204 6.20 -12.38 -1.86
CA LYS A 204 5.92 -13.58 -2.66
C LYS A 204 4.43 -13.90 -2.66
N ILE A 205 3.76 -13.72 -1.52
CA ILE A 205 2.30 -13.84 -1.41
C ILE A 205 1.60 -12.82 -2.30
N LEU A 206 2.04 -11.55 -2.27
CA LEU A 206 1.51 -10.51 -3.15
C LEU A 206 1.68 -10.88 -4.63
N THR A 207 2.88 -11.31 -5.05
CA THR A 207 3.17 -11.80 -6.41
C THR A 207 2.24 -12.94 -6.80
N LYS A 208 2.06 -13.93 -5.92
CA LYS A 208 1.19 -15.08 -6.18
C LYS A 208 -0.28 -14.66 -6.29
N MET A 209 -0.75 -13.75 -5.45
CA MET A 209 -2.13 -13.28 -5.49
C MET A 209 -2.40 -12.48 -6.77
N ALA A 210 -1.52 -11.57 -7.16
CA ALA A 210 -1.68 -10.82 -8.41
C ALA A 210 -1.71 -11.76 -9.63
N LEU A 211 -0.86 -12.79 -9.64
CA LEU A 211 -0.84 -13.78 -10.71
C LEU A 211 -2.09 -14.66 -10.73
N ASP A 212 -2.49 -15.23 -9.58
CA ASP A 212 -3.62 -16.16 -9.48
C ASP A 212 -4.97 -15.47 -9.75
N HIS A 213 -5.11 -14.18 -9.41
CA HIS A 213 -6.39 -13.46 -9.48
C HIS A 213 -6.52 -12.55 -10.71
N GLU A 214 -5.43 -11.90 -11.13
CA GLU A 214 -5.46 -10.89 -12.20
C GLU A 214 -4.57 -11.28 -13.39
N GLY A 215 -3.88 -12.43 -13.33
CA GLY A 215 -2.94 -12.85 -14.38
C GLY A 215 -1.68 -11.98 -14.47
N ILE A 216 -1.41 -11.16 -13.46
CA ILE A 216 -0.31 -10.19 -13.44
C ILE A 216 0.95 -10.80 -12.82
N ASP A 217 2.04 -10.82 -13.58
CA ASP A 217 3.35 -11.25 -13.10
C ASP A 217 4.13 -10.07 -12.49
N LEU A 218 4.06 -9.91 -11.16
CA LEU A 218 4.82 -8.88 -10.44
C LEU A 218 6.35 -9.11 -10.42
N THR A 219 6.85 -10.23 -10.98
CA THR A 219 8.28 -10.40 -11.22
C THR A 219 8.75 -9.66 -12.48
N SER A 220 7.82 -9.33 -13.38
CA SER A 220 8.04 -8.42 -14.50
C SER A 220 7.88 -6.98 -14.04
N GLU A 221 8.93 -6.17 -14.17
CA GLU A 221 8.91 -4.77 -13.74
C GLU A 221 7.85 -3.94 -14.49
N SER A 222 7.67 -4.17 -15.78
CA SER A 222 6.69 -3.44 -16.59
C SER A 222 5.26 -3.74 -16.15
N GLN A 223 4.94 -5.02 -15.90
CA GLN A 223 3.62 -5.40 -15.41
C GLN A 223 3.39 -4.92 -13.97
N ALA A 224 4.39 -5.04 -13.10
CA ALA A 224 4.30 -4.55 -11.72
C ALA A 224 4.06 -3.04 -11.67
N ARG A 225 4.74 -2.28 -12.52
CA ARG A 225 4.57 -0.83 -12.64
C ARG A 225 3.15 -0.49 -13.09
N LEU A 226 2.76 -1.03 -14.25
CA LEU A 226 1.43 -0.78 -14.83
C LEU A 226 0.31 -1.16 -13.88
N TRP A 227 0.50 -2.19 -13.04
CA TRP A 227 -0.49 -2.64 -12.07
C TRP A 227 -0.56 -1.76 -10.81
N LEU A 228 0.59 -1.34 -10.26
CA LEU A 228 0.64 -0.54 -9.03
C LEU A 228 0.29 0.94 -9.25
N GLU A 229 0.47 1.47 -10.46
CA GLU A 229 0.08 2.84 -10.81
C GLU A 229 -1.45 2.99 -10.98
N GLN A 230 -2.19 1.88 -11.04
CA GLN A 230 -3.65 1.90 -11.26
C GLN A 230 -4.44 2.38 -10.05
N ARG A 231 -5.69 2.72 -10.34
CA ARG A 231 -6.76 2.81 -9.34
C ARG A 231 -7.63 1.57 -9.42
N ILE A 232 -8.14 1.16 -8.26
CA ILE A 232 -9.17 0.13 -8.15
C ILE A 232 -10.50 0.80 -7.85
N ARG A 233 -11.60 0.23 -8.35
CA ARG A 233 -12.94 0.68 -7.99
C ARG A 233 -13.49 -0.22 -6.90
N SER A 234 -13.90 0.38 -5.79
CA SER A 234 -14.56 -0.32 -4.70
C SER A 234 -16.01 -0.68 -5.04
N GLN A 235 -16.63 -1.53 -4.22
CA GLN A 235 -18.05 -1.89 -4.31
C GLN A 235 -18.97 -0.66 -4.21
N ASP A 236 -18.61 0.29 -3.35
CA ASP A 236 -19.36 1.55 -3.14
C ASP A 236 -19.06 2.63 -4.19
N ASP A 237 -18.48 2.25 -5.33
CA ASP A 237 -18.20 3.14 -6.45
C ASP A 237 -17.15 4.24 -6.15
N TYR A 238 -16.21 3.96 -5.23
CA TYR A 238 -15.07 4.84 -4.98
C TYR A 238 -13.80 4.33 -5.66
N TRP A 239 -13.03 5.27 -6.20
CA TRP A 239 -11.75 4.97 -6.82
C TRP A 239 -10.60 5.12 -5.82
N ILE A 240 -9.92 4.02 -5.55
CA ILE A 240 -8.85 3.90 -4.54
C ILE A 240 -7.51 3.64 -5.23
N SER A 241 -6.42 4.18 -4.70
CA SER A 241 -5.08 3.86 -5.21
C SER A 241 -4.75 2.37 -4.98
N ARG A 242 -4.20 1.68 -6.00
CA ARG A 242 -3.76 0.28 -5.84
C ARG A 242 -2.75 0.12 -4.70
N LEU A 243 -1.92 1.12 -4.42
CA LEU A 243 -1.00 1.08 -3.28
C LEU A 243 -1.70 0.95 -1.93
N ILE A 244 -2.88 1.56 -1.75
CA ILE A 244 -3.65 1.44 -0.50
C ILE A 244 -4.21 0.03 -0.36
N TYR A 245 -4.70 -0.56 -1.44
CA TYR A 245 -5.11 -1.96 -1.45
C TYR A 245 -3.95 -2.90 -1.14
N VAL A 246 -2.78 -2.70 -1.76
CA VAL A 246 -1.60 -3.51 -1.47
C VAL A 246 -1.17 -3.37 -0.02
N LEU A 247 -1.15 -2.15 0.51
CA LEU A 247 -0.84 -1.90 1.92
C LEU A 247 -1.77 -2.67 2.85
N ASP A 248 -3.08 -2.58 2.61
CA ASP A 248 -4.10 -3.30 3.36
C ASP A 248 -3.86 -4.82 3.37
N GLN A 249 -3.63 -5.42 2.20
CA GLN A 249 -3.36 -6.86 2.10
C GLN A 249 -2.09 -7.26 2.85
N LEU A 250 -1.01 -6.46 2.75
CA LEU A 250 0.26 -6.74 3.42
C LEU A 250 0.15 -6.61 4.94
N ILE A 251 -0.58 -5.62 5.45
CA ILE A 251 -0.80 -5.46 6.90
C ILE A 251 -1.64 -6.63 7.43
N LEU A 252 -2.75 -6.98 6.76
CA LEU A 252 -3.59 -8.11 7.16
C LEU A 252 -2.79 -9.43 7.20
N ALA A 253 -1.94 -9.64 6.20
CA ALA A 253 -1.05 -10.80 6.11
C ALA A 253 -0.04 -10.81 7.27
N TYR A 254 0.57 -9.67 7.54
CA TYR A 254 1.55 -9.50 8.60
C TYR A 254 0.95 -9.73 9.99
N ASP A 255 -0.20 -9.13 10.28
CA ASP A 255 -0.87 -9.26 11.58
C ASP A 255 -1.34 -10.70 11.82
N PHE A 256 -1.95 -11.34 10.81
CA PHE A 256 -2.31 -12.76 10.89
C PHE A 256 -1.10 -13.64 11.22
N ARG A 257 0.02 -13.41 10.53
CA ARG A 257 1.26 -14.13 10.76
C ARG A 257 1.82 -13.89 12.16
N ARG A 258 1.83 -12.63 12.61
CA ARG A 258 2.31 -12.23 13.95
C ARG A 258 1.47 -12.84 15.07
N SER A 259 0.14 -12.74 14.99
CA SER A 259 -0.77 -13.31 15.99
C SER A 259 -0.59 -14.82 16.13
N ARG A 260 -0.33 -15.53 15.02
CA ARG A 260 -0.05 -16.97 15.06
C ARG A 260 1.28 -17.32 15.71
N LYS A 261 2.37 -16.62 15.36
CA LYS A 261 3.67 -16.79 16.03
C LYS A 261 3.56 -16.57 17.55
N GLN A 262 2.81 -15.55 17.97
CA GLN A 262 2.55 -15.28 19.39
C GLN A 262 1.68 -16.34 20.06
N SER A 263 0.73 -16.95 19.34
CA SER A 263 -0.13 -18.01 19.87
C SER A 263 0.65 -19.31 20.07
N LEU A 264 1.52 -19.67 19.11
CA LEU A 264 2.40 -20.83 19.21
C LEU A 264 3.40 -20.67 20.37
N ALA A 265 4.06 -19.51 20.47
CA ALA A 265 4.99 -19.24 21.57
C ALA A 265 4.32 -19.35 22.96
N ARG A 266 3.05 -18.94 23.09
CA ARG A 266 2.27 -19.12 24.32
C ARG A 266 1.94 -20.60 24.59
N GLN A 267 1.65 -21.38 23.55
CA GLN A 267 1.38 -22.82 23.71
C GLN A 267 2.63 -23.58 24.16
N ASP A 268 3.80 -23.27 23.58
CA ASP A 268 5.07 -23.90 23.96
C ASP A 268 5.44 -23.58 25.42
N GLN A 269 5.26 -22.33 25.85
CA GLN A 269 5.46 -21.94 27.26
C GLN A 269 4.52 -22.69 28.23
N ILE A 270 3.27 -22.96 27.83
CA ILE A 270 2.32 -23.73 28.65
C ILE A 270 2.72 -25.20 28.73
N ILE A 271 3.32 -25.77 27.68
CA ILE A 271 3.81 -27.15 27.68
C ILE A 271 5.05 -27.28 28.56
N ASP A 272 5.98 -26.33 28.50
CA ASP A 272 7.17 -26.33 29.35
C ASP A 272 6.85 -26.14 30.84
N LEU A 273 5.82 -25.35 31.18
CA LEU A 273 5.34 -25.21 32.56
C LEU A 273 4.59 -26.44 33.10
N LYS A 274 4.25 -27.41 32.23
CA LYS A 274 3.56 -28.65 32.60
C LYS A 274 4.50 -29.87 32.66
N ARG A 275 5.79 -29.69 32.38
CA ARG A 275 6.86 -30.69 32.57
C ARG A 275 7.61 -30.44 33.85
#